data_AF-A0A7V4IG08-F1
#
_entry.id   AF-A0A7V4IG08-F1
#
_cell.length_a   1.000
_cell.length_b   1.000
_cell.length_c   1.000
_cell.angle_alpha   90.00
_cell.angle_beta   90.00
_cell.angle_gamma   90.00
#
_symmetry.space_group_name_H-M   'P 1'
#
loop_
_entity.id
_entity.type
_entity.pdbx_description
1 polymer ?
#
loop_
_entity_poly.entity_id
_entity_poly.type
_entity_poly.pdbx_seq_one_letter_code
_entity_poly.pdbx_strand_id
1 'polypeptide(L)'
;MKRVRPITLRAVLAVGLLLTPLPDRAAAGNSAPGAPLVARGQELEIAGQEQAAAQFYRQAMLMLDPEGAFRLGHLEWRQAAQATGRLRLQQQRKALDLWYRAATNGHAAARQQLADCFRSGQGVPRDPVAAYAWLRLARDVHPDLPRDQLDELVLELTTAEIEQAQATARVWREGRWPAAIAPALIENDPRWRLTGMTAGTRTSIMINKVTLTQGDSAPIVPWLATVASRPATSAPPVVVTCETIGADFALLAVAGEADRILIRLDTR
;
A
#
# COMPACT_ATOMS: atom_id res chain seq x y z
N MET A 1 41.72 -43.11 -31.41
CA MET A 1 40.80 -42.14 -32.04
C MET A 1 39.47 -42.14 -31.28
N LYS A 2 38.84 -40.96 -31.19
CA LYS A 2 37.73 -40.52 -30.34
C LYS A 2 36.48 -41.42 -30.30
N ARG A 3 35.78 -41.45 -29.16
CA ARG A 3 34.38 -40.95 -28.95
C ARG A 3 33.92 -41.27 -27.51
N VAL A 4 33.95 -40.28 -26.62
CA VAL A 4 32.80 -39.44 -26.16
C VAL A 4 31.77 -40.24 -25.33
N ARG A 5 31.71 -39.94 -24.02
CA ARG A 5 30.70 -40.42 -23.06
C ARG A 5 29.33 -39.80 -23.38
N PRO A 6 28.20 -40.53 -23.26
CA PRO A 6 26.90 -39.87 -23.20
C PRO A 6 26.60 -39.41 -21.78
N ILE A 7 26.29 -38.11 -21.66
CA ILE A 7 25.72 -37.45 -20.49
C ILE A 7 24.21 -37.30 -20.74
N THR A 8 23.43 -37.25 -19.65
CA THR A 8 22.02 -36.85 -19.49
C THR A 8 20.93 -37.91 -19.66
N LEU A 9 20.33 -38.30 -18.52
CA LEU A 9 18.90 -38.56 -18.42
C LEU A 9 18.29 -37.33 -17.71
N ARG A 10 17.66 -36.44 -18.48
CA ARG A 10 16.80 -35.38 -17.93
C ARG A 10 15.36 -35.87 -18.08
N ALA A 11 14.72 -36.18 -16.95
CA ALA A 11 13.29 -36.46 -16.91
C ALA A 11 12.53 -35.18 -17.30
N VAL A 12 11.86 -35.20 -18.45
CA VAL A 12 10.88 -34.19 -18.84
C VAL A 12 9.52 -34.76 -18.46
N LEU A 13 8.96 -34.24 -17.37
CA LEU A 13 7.58 -34.49 -16.97
C LEU A 13 6.71 -33.47 -17.71
N ALA A 14 6.13 -33.88 -18.83
CA ALA A 14 5.17 -33.09 -19.59
C ALA A 14 3.80 -33.20 -18.90
N VAL A 15 3.40 -32.17 -18.16
CA VAL A 15 2.02 -32.00 -17.70
C VAL A 15 1.24 -31.33 -18.84
N GLY A 16 0.51 -32.14 -19.61
CA GLY A 16 -0.47 -31.66 -20.57
C GLY A 16 -1.70 -31.14 -19.84
N LEU A 17 -1.81 -29.82 -19.69
CA LEU A 17 -3.02 -29.16 -19.21
C LEU A 17 -3.99 -29.01 -20.39
N LEU A 18 -5.02 -29.85 -20.41
CA LEU A 18 -6.21 -29.68 -21.24
C LEU A 18 -6.94 -28.40 -20.81
N LEU A 19 -6.97 -27.39 -21.68
CA LEU A 19 -7.92 -26.27 -21.57
C LEU A 19 -9.33 -26.82 -21.75
N THR A 20 -10.04 -27.03 -20.64
CA THR A 20 -11.49 -27.08 -20.63
C THR A 20 -12.00 -25.70 -20.20
N PRO A 21 -13.01 -25.12 -20.88
CA PRO A 21 -13.61 -23.86 -20.44
C PRO A 21 -14.28 -24.08 -19.07
N LEU A 22 -13.97 -23.22 -18.11
CA LEU A 22 -14.51 -23.28 -16.74
C LEU A 22 -16.04 -23.13 -16.78
N PRO A 23 -16.80 -23.97 -16.04
CA PRO A 23 -18.25 -23.88 -15.98
C PRO A 23 -18.70 -22.63 -15.20
N ASP A 24 -19.84 -22.08 -15.63
CA ASP A 24 -20.50 -20.92 -15.01
C ASP A 24 -20.70 -21.12 -13.50
N ARG A 25 -20.21 -20.15 -12.72
CA ARG A 25 -20.13 -20.10 -11.25
C ARG A 25 -21.48 -20.04 -10.52
N ALA A 26 -22.60 -20.26 -11.20
CA ALA A 26 -23.93 -19.96 -10.67
C ALA A 26 -24.61 -21.11 -9.92
N ALA A 27 -24.09 -22.35 -9.90
CA ALA A 27 -24.90 -23.51 -9.51
C ALA A 27 -24.24 -24.61 -8.62
N ALA A 28 -23.14 -24.34 -7.92
CA ALA A 28 -22.66 -25.23 -6.85
C ALA A 28 -22.73 -24.51 -5.50
N GLY A 29 -22.96 -25.20 -4.38
CA GLY A 29 -22.97 -24.59 -3.04
C GLY A 29 -21.66 -23.82 -2.80
N ASN A 30 -21.74 -22.49 -2.85
CA ASN A 30 -20.72 -21.60 -3.42
C ASN A 30 -19.76 -21.03 -2.36
N SER A 31 -18.99 -21.86 -1.67
CA SER A 31 -17.85 -21.35 -0.89
C SER A 31 -16.59 -21.35 -1.75
N ALA A 32 -15.84 -20.23 -1.79
CA ALA A 32 -14.55 -20.16 -2.46
C ALA A 32 -13.65 -21.35 -2.01
N PRO A 33 -12.76 -21.88 -2.87
CA PRO A 33 -11.92 -23.02 -2.49
C PRO A 33 -11.01 -22.74 -1.28
N GLY A 34 -10.74 -21.47 -0.97
CA GLY A 34 -10.04 -21.03 0.24
C GLY A 34 -10.91 -20.93 1.50
N ALA A 35 -12.23 -21.02 1.40
CA ALA A 35 -13.14 -20.76 2.51
C ALA A 35 -12.94 -21.69 3.74
N PRO A 36 -12.63 -23.00 3.59
CA PRO A 36 -12.29 -23.84 4.74
C PRO A 36 -11.01 -23.38 5.45
N LEU A 37 -10.02 -22.89 4.70
CA LEU A 37 -8.78 -22.34 5.27
C LEU A 37 -9.06 -21.03 6.01
N VAL A 38 -9.93 -20.18 5.46
CA VAL A 38 -10.38 -18.97 6.14
C VAL A 38 -11.09 -19.31 7.44
N ALA A 39 -12.06 -20.24 7.44
CA ALA A 39 -12.77 -20.66 8.64
C ALA A 39 -11.81 -21.18 9.71
N ARG A 40 -10.83 -22.02 9.32
CA ARG A 40 -9.81 -22.50 10.24
C ARG A 40 -8.94 -21.38 10.80
N GLY A 41 -8.58 -20.40 9.97
CA GLY A 41 -7.86 -19.21 10.40
C GLY A 41 -8.64 -18.40 11.44
N GLN A 42 -9.95 -18.24 11.25
CA GLN A 42 -10.83 -17.51 12.18
C GLN A 42 -10.93 -18.20 13.55
N GLU A 43 -11.06 -19.52 13.57
CA GLU A 43 -11.05 -20.30 14.82
C GLU A 43 -9.75 -20.06 15.60
N LEU A 44 -8.62 -20.07 14.90
CA LEU A 44 -7.31 -19.83 15.51
C LEU A 44 -7.15 -18.39 15.98
N GLU A 45 -7.73 -17.42 15.27
CA GLU A 45 -7.76 -16.02 15.68
C GLU A 45 -8.57 -15.84 16.97
N ILE A 46 -9.74 -16.47 17.09
CA ILE A 46 -10.56 -16.48 18.31
C ILE A 46 -9.78 -17.15 19.47
N ALA A 47 -8.99 -18.18 19.17
CA ALA A 47 -8.12 -18.85 20.14
C ALA A 47 -6.83 -18.07 20.48
N GLY A 48 -6.62 -16.87 19.93
CA GLY A 48 -5.43 -16.04 20.15
C GLY A 48 -4.17 -16.52 19.42
N GLN A 49 -4.28 -17.49 18.51
CA GLN A 49 -3.17 -18.07 17.76
C GLN A 49 -2.96 -17.35 16.42
N GLU A 50 -2.67 -16.04 16.47
CA GLU A 50 -2.62 -15.19 15.27
C GLU A 50 -1.59 -15.62 14.23
N GLN A 51 -0.42 -16.11 14.66
CA GLN A 51 0.62 -16.59 13.74
C GLN A 51 0.16 -17.82 12.95
N ALA A 52 -0.58 -18.73 13.58
CA ALA A 52 -1.16 -19.89 12.92
C ALA A 52 -2.28 -19.46 11.98
N ALA A 53 -3.18 -18.57 12.44
CA ALA A 53 -4.24 -17.99 11.61
C ALA A 53 -3.68 -17.33 10.34
N ALA A 54 -2.60 -16.55 10.45
CA ALA A 54 -1.94 -15.91 9.32
C ALA A 54 -1.39 -16.91 8.29
N GLN A 55 -0.97 -18.12 8.69
CA GLN A 55 -0.55 -19.16 7.75
C GLN A 55 -1.75 -19.67 6.93
N PHE A 56 -2.89 -19.91 7.57
CA PHE A 56 -4.11 -20.33 6.88
C PHE A 56 -4.64 -19.24 5.94
N TYR A 57 -4.64 -17.97 6.37
CA TYR A 57 -5.04 -16.86 5.50
C TYR A 57 -4.12 -16.67 4.30
N ARG A 58 -2.80 -16.89 4.45
CA ARG A 58 -1.87 -16.91 3.31
C ARG A 58 -2.21 -18.01 2.31
N GLN A 59 -2.54 -19.20 2.80
CA GLN A 59 -2.95 -20.32 1.94
C GLN A 59 -4.28 -20.02 1.23
N ALA A 60 -5.27 -19.46 1.94
CA ALA A 60 -6.54 -19.02 1.35
C ALA A 60 -6.31 -17.99 0.23
N MET A 61 -5.41 -17.02 0.45
CA MET A 61 -5.05 -16.02 -0.57
C MET A 61 -4.43 -16.67 -1.82
N LEU A 62 -3.59 -17.70 -1.66
CA LEU A 62 -3.05 -18.47 -2.79
C LEU A 62 -4.14 -19.23 -3.57
N MET A 63 -5.24 -19.59 -2.90
CA MET A 63 -6.43 -20.17 -3.51
C MET A 63 -7.37 -19.12 -4.11
N LEU A 64 -6.89 -17.87 -4.29
CA LEU A 64 -7.64 -16.73 -4.82
C LEU A 64 -8.89 -16.38 -4.01
N ASP A 65 -8.88 -16.68 -2.71
CA ASP A 65 -9.94 -16.26 -1.80
C ASP A 65 -9.63 -14.85 -1.27
N PRO A 66 -10.43 -13.83 -1.63
CA PRO A 66 -10.18 -12.46 -1.21
C PRO A 66 -10.38 -12.26 0.30
N GLU A 67 -11.19 -13.08 0.97
CA GLU A 67 -11.41 -13.01 2.42
C GLU A 67 -10.12 -13.36 3.18
N GLY A 68 -9.33 -14.31 2.66
CA GLY A 68 -8.02 -14.64 3.21
C GLY A 68 -7.05 -13.45 3.18
N ALA A 69 -6.97 -12.75 2.05
CA ALA A 69 -6.15 -11.54 1.93
C ALA A 69 -6.65 -10.42 2.86
N PHE A 70 -7.97 -10.23 2.96
CA PHE A 70 -8.57 -9.23 3.84
C PHE A 70 -8.22 -9.48 5.32
N ARG A 71 -8.40 -10.72 5.79
CA ARG A 71 -8.09 -11.10 7.17
C ARG A 71 -6.61 -11.03 7.50
N LEU A 72 -5.75 -11.47 6.58
CA LEU A 72 -4.31 -11.31 6.76
C LEU A 72 -3.94 -9.82 6.87
N GLY A 73 -4.53 -8.96 6.04
CA GLY A 73 -4.35 -7.51 6.14
C GLY A 73 -4.77 -6.96 7.50
N HIS A 74 -5.87 -7.45 8.07
CA HIS A 74 -6.31 -7.05 9.41
C HIS A 74 -5.32 -7.49 10.51
N LEU A 75 -4.76 -8.71 10.43
CA LEU A 75 -3.72 -9.15 11.37
C LEU A 75 -2.48 -8.26 11.30
N GLU A 76 -1.97 -8.00 10.10
CA GLU A 76 -0.79 -7.15 9.89
C GLU A 76 -1.05 -5.70 10.36
N TRP A 77 -2.27 -5.20 10.17
CA TRP A 77 -2.67 -3.88 10.66
C TRP A 77 -2.68 -3.80 12.19
N ARG A 78 -3.23 -4.82 12.87
CA ARG A 78 -3.21 -4.89 14.34
C ARG A 78 -1.80 -4.95 14.89
N GLN A 79 -0.90 -5.66 14.22
CA GLN A 79 0.52 -5.66 14.56
C GLN A 79 1.15 -4.27 14.33
N ALA A 80 0.79 -3.58 13.25
CA ALA A 80 1.22 -2.21 12.98
C ALA A 80 0.80 -1.22 14.08
N ALA A 81 -0.37 -1.42 14.68
CA ALA A 81 -0.82 -0.61 15.80
C ALA A 81 0.11 -0.73 17.03
N GLN A 82 0.80 -1.86 17.21
CA GLN A 82 1.74 -2.09 18.32
C GLN A 82 3.16 -1.58 18.03
N ALA A 83 3.57 -1.52 16.76
CA ALA A 83 4.87 -0.97 16.35
C ALA A 83 4.93 0.55 16.53
N THR A 84 6.11 1.16 16.55
CA THR A 84 6.27 2.63 16.56
C THR A 84 7.00 3.12 15.32
N GLY A 85 6.82 4.40 15.02
CA GLY A 85 7.67 5.08 14.04
C GLY A 85 7.62 4.48 12.65
N ARG A 86 8.80 4.32 12.05
CA ARG A 86 8.99 3.72 10.73
C ARG A 86 8.43 2.30 10.61
N LEU A 87 8.59 1.47 11.65
CA LEU A 87 8.15 0.08 11.60
C LEU A 87 6.62 0.00 11.46
N ARG A 88 5.90 0.88 12.16
CA ARG A 88 4.44 1.03 12.00
C ARG A 88 4.08 1.38 10.55
N LEU A 89 4.74 2.37 9.95
CA LEU A 89 4.47 2.77 8.57
C LEU A 89 4.68 1.62 7.56
N GLN A 90 5.76 0.87 7.72
CA GLN A 90 6.03 -0.30 6.87
C GLN A 90 4.96 -1.39 7.03
N GLN A 91 4.54 -1.69 8.26
CA GLN A 91 3.52 -2.70 8.53
C GLN A 91 2.13 -2.26 8.03
N GLN A 92 1.77 -0.99 8.22
CA GLN A 92 0.54 -0.42 7.64
C GLN A 92 0.52 -0.57 6.11
N ARG A 93 1.63 -0.27 5.43
CA ARG A 93 1.75 -0.43 3.97
C ARG A 93 1.62 -1.88 3.50
N LYS A 94 2.10 -2.84 4.29
CA LYS A 94 1.89 -4.27 4.00
C LYS A 94 0.42 -4.67 4.14
N ALA A 95 -0.25 -4.24 5.21
CA ALA A 95 -1.69 -4.47 5.40
C ALA A 95 -2.52 -3.86 4.27
N LEU A 96 -2.18 -2.64 3.86
CA LEU A 96 -2.78 -1.95 2.74
C LEU A 96 -2.64 -2.74 1.42
N ASP A 97 -1.47 -3.30 1.11
CA ASP A 97 -1.28 -4.14 -0.09
C ASP A 97 -2.19 -5.37 -0.08
N LEU A 98 -2.36 -6.00 1.09
CA LEU A 98 -3.24 -7.14 1.27
C LEU A 98 -4.71 -6.76 1.07
N TRP A 99 -5.15 -5.64 1.65
CA TRP A 99 -6.50 -5.12 1.42
C TRP A 99 -6.72 -4.70 -0.03
N TYR A 100 -5.72 -4.16 -0.69
CA TYR A 100 -5.79 -3.85 -2.12
C TYR A 100 -6.02 -5.10 -2.98
N ARG A 101 -5.29 -6.18 -2.71
CA ARG A 101 -5.52 -7.48 -3.39
C ARG A 101 -6.92 -8.02 -3.14
N ALA A 102 -7.44 -7.89 -1.92
CA ALA A 102 -8.81 -8.29 -1.61
C ALA A 102 -9.84 -7.40 -2.33
N ALA A 103 -9.64 -6.08 -2.32
CA ALA A 103 -10.54 -5.08 -2.88
C ALA A 103 -10.67 -5.17 -4.42
N THR A 104 -9.55 -5.41 -5.10
CA THR A 104 -9.53 -5.61 -6.56
C THR A 104 -10.21 -6.92 -6.97
N ASN A 105 -10.23 -7.91 -6.08
CA ASN A 105 -10.96 -9.17 -6.24
C ASN A 105 -12.42 -9.12 -5.76
N GLY A 106 -12.98 -7.93 -5.49
CA GLY A 106 -14.41 -7.76 -5.21
C GLY A 106 -14.79 -7.65 -3.73
N HIS A 107 -13.83 -7.70 -2.81
CA HIS A 107 -14.13 -7.67 -1.38
C HIS A 107 -14.56 -6.28 -0.90
N ALA A 108 -15.82 -6.12 -0.52
CA ALA A 108 -16.34 -4.81 -0.16
C ALA A 108 -15.79 -4.25 1.16
N ALA A 109 -15.64 -5.07 2.20
CA ALA A 109 -15.01 -4.61 3.45
C ALA A 109 -13.57 -4.13 3.22
N ALA A 110 -12.79 -4.79 2.37
CA ALA A 110 -11.44 -4.33 2.02
C ALA A 110 -11.46 -2.97 1.29
N ARG A 111 -12.45 -2.74 0.41
CA ARG A 111 -12.64 -1.42 -0.23
C ARG A 111 -12.97 -0.33 0.79
N GLN A 112 -13.78 -0.63 1.81
CA GLN A 112 -14.03 0.30 2.92
C GLN A 112 -12.77 0.59 3.73
N GLN A 113 -11.99 -0.44 4.10
CA GLN A 113 -10.74 -0.24 4.83
C GLN A 113 -9.74 0.62 4.05
N LEU A 114 -9.60 0.42 2.74
CA LEU A 114 -8.76 1.28 1.90
C LEU A 114 -9.27 2.71 1.89
N ALA A 115 -10.58 2.92 1.78
CA ALA A 115 -11.15 4.25 1.81
C ALA A 115 -10.89 4.97 3.14
N ASP A 116 -11.04 4.28 4.27
CA ASP A 116 -10.72 4.84 5.58
C ASP A 116 -9.24 5.22 5.70
N CYS A 117 -8.35 4.42 5.10
CA CYS A 117 -6.91 4.71 5.07
C CYS A 117 -6.59 5.93 4.19
N PHE A 118 -7.20 6.05 3.01
CA PHE A 118 -7.02 7.21 2.14
C PHE A 118 -7.62 8.48 2.73
N ARG A 119 -8.76 8.38 3.42
CA ARG A 119 -9.38 9.51 4.13
C ARG A 119 -8.52 10.00 5.29
N SER A 120 -7.95 9.08 6.08
CA SER A 120 -7.17 9.43 7.27
C SER A 120 -5.68 9.65 7.01
N GLY A 121 -5.15 9.20 5.86
CA GLY A 121 -3.73 9.26 5.54
C GLY A 121 -2.89 8.24 6.34
N GLN A 122 -3.49 7.14 6.77
CA GLN A 122 -2.78 6.11 7.53
C GLN A 122 -2.10 5.12 6.59
N GLY A 123 -0.77 5.06 6.62
CA GLY A 123 0.03 4.20 5.75
C GLY A 123 0.17 4.68 4.29
N VAL A 124 -0.75 5.53 3.83
CA VAL A 124 -0.79 6.17 2.51
C VAL A 124 -0.95 7.69 2.65
N PRO A 125 -0.54 8.50 1.66
CA PRO A 125 -0.90 9.91 1.62
C PRO A 125 -2.43 10.10 1.68
N ARG A 126 -2.90 11.14 2.37
CA ARG A 126 -4.32 11.47 2.45
C ARG A 126 -4.83 11.84 1.06
N ASP A 127 -5.88 11.16 0.61
CA ASP A 127 -6.53 11.36 -0.67
C ASP A 127 -8.05 11.09 -0.54
N PRO A 128 -8.86 12.10 -0.18
CA PRO A 128 -10.30 11.93 -0.03
C PRO A 128 -11.02 11.59 -1.35
N VAL A 129 -10.43 11.94 -2.50
CA VAL A 129 -10.96 11.58 -3.84
C VAL A 129 -10.83 10.08 -4.07
N ALA A 130 -9.65 9.51 -3.78
CA ALA A 130 -9.44 8.05 -3.83
C ALA A 130 -10.33 7.33 -2.81
N ALA A 131 -10.48 7.88 -1.60
CA ALA A 131 -11.37 7.31 -0.57
C ALA A 131 -12.81 7.19 -1.08
N TYR A 132 -13.35 8.27 -1.67
CA TYR A 132 -14.69 8.27 -2.24
C TYR A 132 -14.83 7.21 -3.35
N ALA A 133 -13.84 7.11 -4.25
CA ALA A 133 -13.85 6.14 -5.33
C ALA A 133 -13.92 4.68 -4.82
N TRP A 134 -13.15 4.35 -3.78
CA TRP A 134 -13.17 3.03 -3.15
C TRP A 134 -14.50 2.71 -2.47
N LEU A 135 -15.09 3.66 -1.73
CA LEU A 135 -16.41 3.47 -1.12
C LEU A 135 -17.51 3.28 -2.17
N ARG A 136 -17.43 4.02 -3.27
CA ARG A 136 -18.38 3.86 -4.38
C ARG A 136 -18.33 2.43 -4.93
N LEU A 137 -17.14 1.89 -5.13
CA LEU A 137 -16.96 0.50 -5.55
C LEU A 137 -17.44 -0.51 -4.50
N ALA A 138 -17.28 -0.23 -3.20
CA ALA A 138 -17.80 -1.11 -2.15
C ALA A 138 -19.33 -1.25 -2.26
N ARG A 139 -20.00 -0.11 -2.47
CA ARG A 139 -21.47 -0.05 -2.61
C ARG A 139 -22.00 -0.62 -3.91
N ASP A 140 -21.21 -0.65 -4.99
CA ASP A 140 -21.60 -1.33 -6.22
C ASP A 140 -21.82 -2.83 -6.00
N VAL A 141 -21.08 -3.44 -5.06
CA VAL A 141 -21.22 -4.87 -4.71
C VAL A 141 -22.25 -5.07 -3.61
N HIS A 142 -22.32 -4.15 -2.63
CA HIS A 142 -23.29 -4.17 -1.55
C HIS A 142 -24.00 -2.81 -1.42
N PRO A 143 -25.09 -2.59 -2.17
CA PRO A 143 -25.82 -1.32 -2.17
C PRO A 143 -26.35 -0.90 -0.79
N ASP A 144 -26.63 -1.88 0.07
CA ASP A 144 -27.16 -1.74 1.42
C ASP A 144 -26.14 -1.22 2.44
N LEU A 145 -24.85 -1.12 2.07
CA LEU A 145 -23.84 -0.53 2.94
C LEU A 145 -24.23 0.91 3.29
N PRO A 146 -24.10 1.31 4.57
CA PRO A 146 -24.40 2.66 5.03
C PRO A 146 -23.70 3.73 4.18
N ARG A 147 -24.41 4.82 3.91
CA ARG A 147 -23.89 5.91 3.08
C ARG A 147 -23.07 6.92 3.89
N ASP A 148 -23.08 6.82 5.21
CA ASP A 148 -22.49 7.78 6.14
C ASP A 148 -21.05 8.17 5.76
N GLN A 149 -20.18 7.21 5.45
CA GLN A 149 -18.79 7.50 5.05
C GLN A 149 -18.68 8.27 3.72
N LEU A 150 -19.59 8.01 2.77
CA LEU A 150 -19.65 8.78 1.51
C LEU A 150 -20.21 10.18 1.75
N ASP A 151 -21.25 10.29 2.58
CA ASP A 151 -21.90 11.57 2.85
C ASP A 151 -20.95 12.49 3.64
N GLU A 152 -20.18 11.95 4.57
CA GLU A 152 -19.08 12.67 5.23
C GLU A 152 -18.04 13.19 4.22
N LEU A 153 -17.59 12.36 3.28
CA LEU A 153 -16.66 12.80 2.24
C LEU A 153 -17.25 13.85 1.30
N VAL A 154 -18.55 13.82 1.02
CA VAL A 154 -19.23 14.83 0.20
C VAL A 154 -19.20 16.21 0.88
N LEU A 155 -19.16 16.26 2.21
CA LEU A 155 -19.00 17.52 2.95
C LEU A 155 -17.56 18.06 2.89
N GLU A 156 -16.56 17.18 2.72
CA GLU A 156 -15.15 17.56 2.61
C GLU A 156 -14.73 17.92 1.17
N LEU A 157 -15.38 17.34 0.16
CA LEU A 157 -15.00 17.43 -1.24
C LEU A 157 -15.78 18.49 -2.02
N THR A 158 -15.12 19.11 -3.00
CA THR A 158 -15.78 19.94 -4.01
C THR A 158 -16.52 19.11 -5.04
N THR A 159 -17.45 19.73 -5.77
CA THR A 159 -18.17 19.07 -6.88
C THR A 159 -17.21 18.50 -7.92
N ALA A 160 -16.15 19.24 -8.28
CA ALA A 160 -15.15 18.79 -9.25
C ALA A 160 -14.39 17.55 -8.74
N GLU A 161 -14.01 17.52 -7.46
CA GLU A 161 -13.35 16.38 -6.84
C GLU A 161 -14.28 15.16 -6.74
N ILE A 162 -15.57 15.35 -6.49
CA ILE A 162 -16.56 14.26 -6.52
C ILE A 162 -16.70 13.69 -7.94
N GLU A 163 -16.78 14.55 -8.95
CA GLU A 163 -16.83 14.12 -10.36
C GLU A 163 -15.57 13.33 -10.74
N GLN A 164 -14.40 13.80 -10.31
CA GLN A 164 -13.14 13.09 -10.46
C GLN A 164 -13.16 11.73 -9.76
N ALA A 165 -13.60 11.65 -8.50
CA ALA A 165 -13.69 10.40 -7.76
C ALA A 165 -14.62 9.39 -8.45
N GLN A 166 -15.75 9.85 -8.97
CA GLN A 166 -16.67 9.01 -9.74
C GLN A 166 -16.05 8.53 -11.06
N ALA A 167 -15.29 9.38 -11.76
CA ALA A 167 -14.55 8.99 -12.96
C ALA A 167 -13.50 7.92 -12.64
N THR A 168 -12.73 8.11 -11.57
CA THR A 168 -11.75 7.14 -11.07
C THR A 168 -12.42 5.79 -10.74
N ALA A 169 -13.55 5.82 -10.01
CA ALA A 169 -14.31 4.61 -9.72
C ALA A 169 -14.80 3.88 -10.98
N ARG A 170 -15.22 4.61 -12.02
CA ARG A 170 -15.59 4.00 -13.32
C ARG A 170 -14.41 3.27 -13.96
N VAL A 171 -13.24 3.92 -14.00
CA VAL A 171 -12.01 3.32 -14.55
C VAL A 171 -11.63 2.05 -13.79
N TRP A 172 -11.63 2.10 -12.46
CA TRP A 172 -11.30 0.95 -11.61
C TRP A 172 -12.30 -0.20 -11.75
N ARG A 173 -13.59 0.10 -11.92
CA ARG A 173 -14.64 -0.90 -12.16
C ARG A 173 -14.38 -1.72 -13.42
N GLU A 174 -13.76 -1.12 -14.44
CA GLU A 174 -13.38 -1.80 -15.68
C GLU A 174 -12.11 -2.66 -15.52
N GLY A 175 -11.65 -2.88 -14.29
CA GLY A 175 -10.45 -3.67 -13.99
C GLY A 175 -9.13 -2.92 -14.20
N ARG A 176 -9.19 -1.63 -14.55
CA ARG A 176 -8.00 -0.78 -14.69
C ARG A 176 -7.58 -0.23 -13.32
N TRP A 177 -7.13 -1.12 -12.46
CA TRP A 177 -6.69 -0.81 -11.11
C TRP A 177 -5.33 -0.08 -11.12
N PRO A 178 -5.03 0.78 -10.12
CA PRO A 178 -3.74 1.45 -10.03
C PRO A 178 -2.62 0.42 -9.81
N ALA A 179 -1.46 0.58 -10.46
CA ALA A 179 -0.38 -0.40 -10.32
C ALA A 179 0.11 -0.56 -8.86
N ALA A 180 0.02 0.51 -8.08
CA ALA A 180 0.25 0.50 -6.63
C ALA A 180 -0.73 1.45 -5.94
N ILE A 181 -1.15 1.11 -4.73
CA ILE A 181 -2.01 1.95 -3.87
C ILE A 181 -1.25 3.00 -3.08
N ALA A 182 0.06 2.84 -2.93
CA ALA A 182 0.94 3.78 -2.27
C ALA A 182 2.22 3.87 -3.08
N PRO A 183 2.81 5.07 -3.25
CA PRO A 183 4.10 5.18 -3.91
C PRO A 183 5.19 4.47 -3.12
N ALA A 184 6.23 3.95 -3.77
CA ALA A 184 7.25 3.17 -3.06
C ALA A 184 8.01 4.03 -2.03
N LEU A 185 8.57 3.40 -1.01
CA LEU A 185 9.45 4.09 -0.05
C LEU A 185 10.90 3.88 -0.46
N ILE A 186 11.57 4.96 -0.82
CA ILE A 186 13.02 5.00 -0.98
C ILE A 186 13.62 5.38 0.37
N GLU A 187 14.34 4.43 0.95
CA GLU A 187 15.02 4.62 2.22
C GLU A 187 16.47 5.04 2.00
N ASN A 188 16.97 5.93 2.86
CA ASN A 188 18.37 6.36 2.84
C ASN A 188 18.81 6.89 1.46
N ASP A 189 17.92 7.58 0.75
CA ASP A 189 18.29 8.24 -0.50
C ASP A 189 19.42 9.26 -0.20
N PRO A 190 20.62 9.08 -0.80
CA PRO A 190 21.77 9.89 -0.47
C PRO A 190 21.58 11.37 -0.80
N ARG A 191 20.62 11.73 -1.67
CA ARG A 191 20.34 13.12 -2.04
C ARG A 191 19.83 13.96 -0.85
N TRP A 192 19.24 13.31 0.14
CA TRP A 192 18.52 13.99 1.22
C TRP A 192 19.13 13.64 2.57
N ARG A 193 19.76 14.63 3.19
CA ARG A 193 20.38 14.48 4.50
C ARG A 193 19.71 15.38 5.52
N LEU A 194 19.35 14.76 6.65
CA LEU A 194 18.90 15.50 7.82
C LEU A 194 20.10 16.20 8.46
N THR A 195 20.04 17.52 8.63
CA THR A 195 21.12 18.34 9.21
C THR A 195 20.78 18.89 10.60
N GLY A 196 19.55 18.75 11.07
CA GLY A 196 19.11 19.21 12.39
C GLY A 196 17.61 19.05 12.62
N MET A 197 17.21 19.13 13.89
CA MET A 197 15.82 19.12 14.32
C MET A 197 15.61 20.15 15.43
N THR A 198 14.45 20.78 15.44
CA THR A 198 14.02 21.60 16.58
C THR A 198 12.64 21.13 17.01
N ALA A 199 12.59 20.52 18.19
CA ALA A 199 11.35 20.13 18.85
C ALA A 199 10.92 21.29 19.76
N GLY A 200 9.97 22.10 19.27
CA GLY A 200 9.28 23.14 20.03
C GLY A 200 7.76 22.90 20.00
N THR A 201 6.95 23.96 19.98
CA THR A 201 5.48 23.86 19.79
C THR A 201 5.08 23.32 18.41
N ARG A 202 6.00 23.27 17.44
CA ARG A 202 5.88 22.54 16.17
C ARG A 202 7.15 21.73 15.92
N THR A 203 7.00 20.46 15.57
CA THR A 203 8.13 19.61 15.15
C THR A 203 8.60 20.07 13.77
N SER A 204 9.88 20.40 13.64
CA SER A 204 10.49 20.80 12.37
C SER A 204 11.72 19.94 12.08
N ILE A 205 11.94 19.67 10.80
CA ILE A 205 13.09 18.94 10.27
C ILE A 205 13.92 19.87 9.41
N MET A 206 15.23 19.71 9.44
CA MET A 206 16.14 20.44 8.55
C MET A 206 16.75 19.48 7.54
N ILE A 207 16.49 19.69 6.26
CA ILE A 207 17.01 18.89 5.15
C ILE A 207 17.88 19.78 4.29
N ASN A 208 19.14 19.40 4.11
CA ASN A 208 20.13 20.16 3.33
C ASN A 208 20.10 21.68 3.66
N LYS A 209 20.02 22.04 4.96
CA LYS A 209 19.92 23.43 5.49
C LYS A 209 18.59 24.16 5.27
N VAL A 210 17.55 23.48 4.78
CA VAL A 210 16.19 24.04 4.67
C VAL A 210 15.31 23.46 5.78
N THR A 211 14.68 24.33 6.57
CA THR A 211 13.76 23.93 7.63
C THR A 211 12.36 23.74 7.05
N LEU A 212 11.75 22.59 7.33
CA LEU A 212 10.38 22.26 6.95
C LEU A 212 9.59 21.82 8.19
N THR A 213 8.33 22.23 8.26
CA THR A 213 7.32 21.62 9.13
C THR A 213 6.42 20.70 8.30
N GLN A 214 5.59 19.90 8.97
CA GLN A 214 4.68 19.00 8.27
C GLN A 214 3.69 19.80 7.41
N GLY A 215 3.59 19.45 6.13
CA GLY A 215 2.80 20.14 5.11
C GLY A 215 3.59 21.18 4.31
N ASP A 216 4.78 21.59 4.76
CA ASP A 216 5.57 22.61 4.06
C ASP A 216 6.20 22.04 2.78
N SER A 217 6.30 22.91 1.78
CA SER A 217 7.00 22.64 0.51
C SER A 217 8.07 23.69 0.28
N ALA A 218 9.29 23.28 -0.05
CA ALA A 218 10.38 24.22 -0.37
C ALA A 218 11.30 23.69 -1.48
N PRO A 219 11.92 24.58 -2.27
CA PRO A 219 12.99 24.20 -3.19
C PRO A 219 14.25 23.81 -2.40
N ILE A 220 14.73 22.58 -2.60
CA ILE A 220 15.93 22.05 -1.96
C ILE A 220 16.91 21.58 -3.04
N VAL A 221 18.19 21.94 -2.88
CA VAL A 221 19.26 21.44 -3.75
C VAL A 221 19.66 20.04 -3.28
N PRO A 222 19.55 18.99 -4.11
CA PRO A 222 19.90 17.63 -3.73
C PRO A 222 21.41 17.47 -3.53
N TRP A 223 21.80 16.64 -2.57
CA TRP A 223 23.21 16.35 -2.30
C TRP A 223 23.75 15.31 -3.30
N LEU A 224 24.26 15.82 -4.42
CA LEU A 224 25.11 15.16 -5.41
C LEU A 224 26.30 14.35 -4.85
N ALA A 225 26.16 13.14 -4.31
CA ALA A 225 27.32 12.30 -4.00
C ALA A 225 28.08 11.77 -5.24
N THR A 226 27.49 11.88 -6.44
CA THR A 226 27.95 11.14 -7.64
C THR A 226 28.59 11.99 -8.74
N VAL A 227 29.23 13.11 -8.42
CA VAL A 227 30.20 13.71 -9.36
C VAL A 227 31.42 14.19 -8.58
N ALA A 228 32.39 13.30 -8.38
CA ALA A 228 33.71 13.60 -7.81
C ALA A 228 34.55 14.60 -8.66
N SER A 229 33.94 15.37 -9.55
CA SER A 229 34.63 16.29 -10.47
C SER A 229 33.81 17.52 -10.89
N ARG A 230 32.64 17.81 -10.29
CA ARG A 230 31.94 19.08 -10.48
C ARG A 230 31.69 19.77 -9.14
N PRO A 231 31.92 21.09 -9.02
CA PRO A 231 31.59 21.82 -7.81
C PRO A 231 30.09 21.67 -7.51
N ALA A 232 29.75 21.61 -6.23
CA ALA A 232 28.42 21.32 -5.65
C ALA A 232 27.28 22.27 -6.07
N THR A 233 27.54 23.22 -6.98
CA THR A 233 26.68 24.34 -7.38
C THR A 233 25.84 24.10 -8.64
N SER A 234 25.79 22.89 -9.23
CA SER A 234 25.19 22.68 -10.56
C SER A 234 23.88 21.89 -10.63
N ALA A 235 23.35 21.36 -9.52
CA ALA A 235 22.04 20.70 -9.55
C ALA A 235 20.91 21.72 -9.39
N PRO A 236 19.89 21.75 -10.27
CA PRO A 236 18.75 22.63 -10.08
C PRO A 236 18.00 22.26 -8.79
N PRO A 237 17.46 23.25 -8.06
CA PRO A 237 16.66 22.98 -6.88
C PRO A 237 15.40 22.21 -7.28
N VAL A 238 15.05 21.20 -6.48
CA VAL A 238 13.82 20.43 -6.66
C VAL A 238 12.89 20.74 -5.51
N VAL A 239 11.59 20.89 -5.79
CA VAL A 239 10.60 21.15 -4.74
C VAL A 239 10.40 19.86 -3.95
N VAL A 240 10.61 19.95 -2.64
CA VAL A 240 10.39 18.86 -1.68
C VAL A 240 9.28 19.27 -0.74
N THR A 241 8.31 18.38 -0.58
CA THR A 241 7.19 18.52 0.37
C THR A 241 7.42 17.60 1.55
N CYS A 242 7.31 18.12 2.77
CA CYS A 242 7.30 17.30 3.97
C CYS A 242 5.88 16.79 4.25
N GLU A 243 5.57 15.55 3.87
CA GLU A 243 4.21 15.00 4.00
C GLU A 243 3.89 14.64 5.46
N THR A 244 4.84 14.04 6.17
CA THR A 244 4.63 13.57 7.54
C THR A 244 5.94 13.60 8.33
N ILE A 245 5.85 14.06 9.58
CA ILE A 245 6.94 13.98 10.55
C ILE A 245 6.50 13.03 11.66
N GLY A 246 7.08 11.85 11.70
CA GLY A 246 6.92 10.89 12.78
C GLY A 246 7.88 11.16 13.95
N ALA A 247 7.83 10.31 14.97
CA ALA A 247 8.71 10.43 16.14
C ALA A 247 10.20 10.24 15.80
N ASP A 248 10.50 9.36 14.85
CA ASP A 248 11.84 8.91 14.47
C ASP A 248 12.04 8.87 12.93
N PHE A 249 11.10 9.41 12.15
CA PHE A 249 11.18 9.45 10.69
C PHE A 249 10.51 10.69 10.09
N ALA A 250 10.92 11.05 8.87
CA ALA A 250 10.21 12.00 8.03
C ALA A 250 9.90 11.38 6.67
N LEU A 251 8.69 11.63 6.16
CA LEU A 251 8.24 11.24 4.84
C LEU A 251 8.21 12.46 3.93
N LEU A 252 8.87 12.35 2.78
CA LEU A 252 9.00 13.44 1.82
C LEU A 252 8.47 13.04 0.45
N ALA A 253 7.85 13.99 -0.23
CA ALA A 253 7.54 13.90 -1.64
C ALA A 253 8.47 14.84 -2.42
N VAL A 254 9.02 14.35 -3.53
CA VAL A 254 9.86 15.14 -4.44
C VAL A 254 9.05 15.43 -5.70
N ALA A 255 8.97 16.69 -6.10
CA ALA A 255 8.22 17.08 -7.28
C ALA A 255 8.72 16.36 -8.54
N GLY A 256 7.80 15.72 -9.26
CA GLY A 256 8.11 14.92 -10.45
C GLY A 256 8.51 13.47 -10.17
N GLU A 257 8.61 13.06 -8.90
CA GLU A 257 8.87 11.67 -8.51
C GLU A 257 7.60 11.03 -7.96
N ALA A 258 7.32 9.81 -8.39
CA ALA A 258 6.21 9.04 -7.85
C ALA A 258 6.53 8.60 -6.42
N ASP A 259 7.74 8.09 -6.20
CA ASP A 259 8.15 7.50 -4.93
C ASP A 259 8.27 8.51 -3.79
N ARG A 260 8.16 8.01 -2.57
CA ARG A 260 8.31 8.78 -1.34
C ARG A 260 9.62 8.46 -0.67
N ILE A 261 10.21 9.47 -0.07
CA ILE A 261 11.52 9.35 0.54
C ILE A 261 11.33 9.27 2.05
N LEU A 262 11.83 8.19 2.62
CA LEU A 262 11.80 7.95 4.05
C LEU A 262 13.17 8.24 4.64
N ILE A 263 13.27 9.29 5.44
CA ILE A 263 14.49 9.68 6.13
C ILE A 263 14.35 9.33 7.61
N ARG A 264 15.37 8.69 8.18
CA ARG A 264 15.45 8.43 9.63
C ARG A 264 15.80 9.73 10.36
N LEU A 265 15.04 10.04 11.40
CA LEU A 265 15.39 11.08 12.35
C LEU A 265 16.30 10.42 13.39
N ASP A 266 17.61 10.65 13.29
CA ASP A 266 18.53 10.25 14.36
C ASP A 266 18.25 11.14 15.58
N THR A 267 17.45 10.63 16.52
CA THR A 267 17.35 11.18 17.87
C THR A 267 18.64 10.80 18.61
N ARG A 268 19.69 11.61 18.45
CA ARG A 268 20.84 11.60 19.37
C ARG A 268 20.56 12.53 20.54
#